data_AF-A0A940C6V3-F1
#
_entry.id   AF-A0A940C6V3-F1
#
_cell.length_a   1.000
_cell.length_b   1.000
_cell.length_c   1.000
_cell.angle_alpha   90.00
_cell.angle_beta   90.00
_cell.angle_gamma   90.00
#
_symmetry.space_group_name_H-M   'P 1'
#
loop_
_entity.id
_entity.type
_entity.pdbx_description
1 polymer ?
#
loop_
_entity_poly.entity_id
_entity_poly.type
_entity_poly.pdbx_seq_one_letter_code
_entity_poly.pdbx_strand_id
1 'polypeptide(L)'
;MRNKIRVETEEDSLYLADDKIHAIADSREHIYELSSVNKILVLTTDKGPFYDDMCLAVELGDDDVIFIMSEHRCYKSFLFDQIGKALPIDYEKIIEASACTENCMFEIYTK
;
A
#
# COMPACT_ATOMS: atom_id res chain seq x y z
N MET A 1 -3.05 -12.59 14.86
CA MET A 1 -4.07 -13.25 14.01
C MET A 1 -3.98 -12.50 12.70
N ARG A 2 -3.65 -13.16 11.58
CA ARG A 2 -3.24 -12.45 10.37
C ARG A 2 -4.46 -11.90 9.62
N ASN A 3 -4.73 -10.61 9.70
CA ASN A 3 -5.77 -9.98 8.90
C ASN A 3 -5.21 -9.55 7.54
N LYS A 4 -6.00 -9.78 6.49
CA LYS A 4 -5.73 -9.29 5.14
C LYS A 4 -6.83 -8.30 4.80
N ILE A 5 -6.51 -7.02 4.87
CA ILE A 5 -7.42 -5.92 4.57
C ILE A 5 -7.25 -5.59 3.09
N ARG A 6 -8.33 -5.67 2.31
CA ARG A 6 -8.30 -5.44 0.87
C ARG A 6 -9.14 -4.21 0.56
N VAL A 7 -8.50 -3.17 0.05
CA VAL A 7 -9.13 -1.92 -0.36
C VAL A 7 -9.34 -2.01 -1.87
N GLU A 8 -10.53 -2.46 -2.28
CA GLU A 8 -10.82 -2.88 -3.66
C GLU A 8 -12.02 -2.13 -4.27
N THR A 9 -13.05 -1.82 -3.47
CA THR A 9 -14.31 -1.27 -3.95
C THR A 9 -14.33 0.26 -3.92
N GLU A 10 -15.23 0.88 -4.68
CA GLU A 10 -15.45 2.34 -4.61
C GLU A 10 -16.03 2.83 -3.28
N GLU A 11 -16.47 1.95 -2.38
CA GLU A 11 -16.90 2.34 -1.04
C GLU A 11 -15.74 2.29 -0.04
N ASP A 12 -14.68 1.54 -0.38
CA ASP A 12 -13.49 1.41 0.44
C ASP A 12 -12.70 2.73 0.44
N SER A 13 -11.91 2.91 1.49
CA SER A 13 -11.00 4.04 1.58
C SER A 13 -9.75 3.68 2.37
N LEU A 14 -8.66 4.36 2.03
CA LEU A 14 -7.38 4.23 2.70
C LEU A 14 -6.78 5.62 2.82
N TYR A 15 -6.48 6.04 4.04
CA TYR A 15 -5.88 7.34 4.31
C TYR A 15 -5.06 7.36 5.60
N LEU A 16 -4.14 8.31 5.69
CA LEU A 16 -3.39 8.66 6.89
C LEU A 16 -3.98 9.94 7.51
N ALA A 17 -4.31 9.89 8.78
CA ALA A 17 -4.72 11.05 9.58
C ALA A 17 -4.20 10.89 11.01
N ASP A 18 -3.68 11.96 11.62
CA ASP A 18 -3.21 11.97 13.01
C ASP A 18 -2.26 10.81 13.37
N ASP A 19 -1.26 10.56 12.51
CA ASP A 19 -0.31 9.44 12.62
C ASP A 19 -0.95 8.05 12.64
N LYS A 20 -2.17 7.91 12.12
CA LYS A 20 -2.91 6.65 12.02
C LYS A 20 -3.32 6.35 10.60
N ILE A 21 -3.12 5.09 10.21
CA ILE A 21 -3.60 4.54 8.96
C ILE A 21 -5.02 4.04 9.18
N HIS A 22 -5.97 4.63 8.48
CA HIS A 22 -7.37 4.23 8.43
C HIS A 22 -7.62 3.44 7.16
N ALA A 23 -7.96 2.16 7.29
CA ALA A 23 -8.38 1.30 6.20
C ALA A 23 -9.85 0.92 6.41
N ILE A 24 -10.73 1.45 5.56
CA ILE A 24 -12.16 1.12 5.56
C ILE A 24 -12.38 0.13 4.41
N ALA A 25 -12.71 -1.11 4.77
CA ALA A 25 -12.98 -2.19 3.83
C ALA A 25 -14.06 -3.12 4.40
N ASP A 26 -14.90 -3.71 3.56
CA ASP A 26 -15.98 -4.61 3.97
C ASP A 26 -16.90 -4.01 5.06
N SER A 27 -17.20 -2.70 4.96
CA SER A 27 -17.95 -1.93 5.98
C SER A 27 -17.35 -1.95 7.39
N ARG A 28 -16.05 -2.22 7.52
CA ARG A 28 -15.29 -2.20 8.77
C ARG A 28 -14.15 -1.20 8.67
N GLU A 29 -13.95 -0.46 9.74
CA GLU A 29 -12.80 0.42 9.88
C GLU A 29 -11.71 -0.30 10.68
N HIS A 30 -10.52 -0.34 10.10
CA HIS A 30 -9.29 -0.82 10.71
C HIS A 30 -8.36 0.36 10.91
N ILE A 31 -7.88 0.55 12.13
CA ILE A 31 -7.04 1.69 12.50
C ILE A 31 -5.72 1.17 13.05
N TYR A 32 -4.62 1.63 12.47
CA TYR A 32 -3.27 1.24 12.86
C TYR A 32 -2.41 2.47 13.10
N GLU A 33 -1.58 2.43 14.14
CA GLU A 33 -0.57 3.47 14.36
C GLU A 33 0.46 3.43 13.21
N LEU A 34 0.89 4.58 12.69
CA LEU A 34 1.92 4.65 11.65
C LEU A 34 3.22 3.96 12.08
N SER A 35 3.54 4.06 13.38
CA SER A 35 4.71 3.41 13.97
C SER A 35 4.68 1.87 13.92
N SER A 36 3.52 1.28 13.64
CA SER A 36 3.33 -0.16 13.46
C SER A 36 3.70 -0.66 12.07
N VAL A 37 3.92 0.23 11.10
CA VAL A 37 4.38 -0.17 9.76
C VAL A 37 5.76 -0.79 9.87
N ASN A 38 5.86 -2.06 9.49
CA ASN A 38 7.11 -2.82 9.47
C ASN A 38 7.75 -2.81 8.09
N LYS A 39 6.92 -2.90 7.05
CA LYS A 39 7.35 -2.99 5.65
C LYS A 39 6.29 -2.45 4.70
N ILE A 40 6.72 -1.85 3.59
CA ILE A 40 5.85 -1.51 2.47
C ILE A 40 6.45 -2.09 1.19
N LEU A 41 5.60 -2.76 0.41
CA LEU A 41 5.94 -3.46 -0.82
C LEU A 41 5.11 -2.91 -1.98
N VAL A 42 5.75 -2.77 -3.14
CA VAL A 42 5.06 -2.72 -4.43
C VAL A 42 5.18 -4.09 -5.09
N LEU A 43 4.06 -4.69 -5.43
CA LEU A 43 3.94 -5.96 -6.12
C LEU A 43 3.53 -5.67 -7.56
N THR A 44 4.29 -6.17 -8.52
CA THR A 44 3.95 -6.06 -9.95
C THR A 44 3.31 -7.36 -10.41
N THR A 45 2.32 -7.28 -11.29
CA THR A 45 1.65 -8.44 -11.88
C THR A 45 1.88 -8.47 -13.39
N ASP A 46 1.90 -9.67 -14.00
CA ASP A 46 2.28 -9.91 -15.41
C ASP A 46 1.33 -9.32 -16.48
N LYS A 47 0.40 -8.45 -16.09
CA LYS A 47 -0.60 -7.87 -16.96
C LYS A 47 -0.09 -6.72 -17.84
N GLY A 48 1.11 -6.18 -17.58
CA GLY A 48 1.77 -5.22 -18.46
C GLY A 48 2.60 -4.17 -17.73
N PRO A 49 3.35 -3.33 -18.47
CA PRO A 49 4.26 -2.31 -17.93
C PRO A 49 3.55 -1.04 -17.42
N PHE A 50 2.26 -1.12 -17.06
CA PHE A 50 1.48 0.05 -16.71
C PHE A 50 1.26 0.15 -15.21
N TYR A 51 1.10 1.40 -14.75
CA TYR A 51 0.77 1.68 -13.36
C TYR A 51 -0.43 0.89 -12.87
N ASP A 52 -1.34 0.49 -13.75
CA ASP A 52 -2.61 -0.17 -13.45
C ASP A 52 -2.47 -1.64 -12.99
N ASP A 53 -1.26 -2.22 -13.08
CA ASP A 53 -0.99 -3.62 -12.71
C ASP A 53 -0.15 -3.78 -11.42
N MET A 54 -0.09 -2.72 -10.62
CA MET A 54 0.64 -2.71 -9.35
C MET A 54 -0.29 -2.85 -8.14
N CYS A 55 0.20 -3.52 -7.11
CA CYS A 55 -0.44 -3.57 -5.79
C CYS A 55 0.52 -3.02 -4.74
N LEU A 56 0.04 -2.10 -3.90
CA LEU A 56 0.74 -1.72 -2.69
C LEU A 56 0.32 -2.69 -1.58
N ALA A 57 1.29 -3.22 -0.84
CA ALA A 57 1.07 -3.96 0.38
C ALA A 57 1.78 -3.28 1.56
N VAL A 58 1.03 -2.99 2.62
CA VAL A 58 1.56 -2.38 3.86
C VAL A 58 1.48 -3.43 4.96
N GLU A 59 2.64 -3.90 5.41
CA GLU A 59 2.77 -4.83 6.52
C GLU A 59 2.86 -4.06 7.84
N LEU A 60 1.97 -4.40 8.75
CA LEU A 60 1.76 -3.75 10.04
C LEU A 60 2.16 -4.68 11.19
N GLY A 61 2.05 -4.20 12.42
CA GLY A 61 2.19 -5.04 13.62
C GLY A 61 1.20 -6.20 13.64
N ASP A 62 1.54 -7.28 14.35
CA ASP A 62 0.72 -8.49 14.52
C ASP A 62 0.38 -9.25 13.21
N ASP A 63 1.26 -9.14 12.20
CA ASP A 63 1.19 -9.74 10.86
C ASP A 63 0.06 -9.21 9.95
N ASP A 64 -0.63 -8.15 10.34
CA ASP A 64 -1.71 -7.56 9.52
C ASP A 64 -1.14 -6.93 8.24
N VAL A 65 -1.87 -7.07 7.13
CA VAL A 65 -1.46 -6.52 5.83
C VAL A 65 -2.63 -5.82 5.14
N ILE A 66 -2.41 -4.58 4.74
CA ILE A 66 -3.33 -3.83 3.86
C ILE A 66 -2.88 -3.97 2.42
N PHE A 67 -3.80 -4.32 1.52
CA PHE A 67 -3.59 -4.37 0.08
C PHE A 67 -4.45 -3.33 -0.63
N ILE A 68 -3.87 -2.63 -1.59
CA ILE A 68 -4.58 -1.68 -2.45
C ILE A 68 -4.00 -1.73 -3.87
N MET A 69 -4.86 -1.97 -4.86
CA MET A 69 -4.48 -1.92 -6.27
C MET A 69 -4.26 -0.48 -6.73
N SER A 70 -3.35 -0.30 -7.67
CA SER A 70 -2.98 1.01 -8.22
C SER A 70 -4.10 1.74 -8.95
N GLU A 71 -5.05 1.00 -9.49
CA GLU A 71 -6.28 1.54 -10.09
C GLU A 71 -7.21 2.18 -9.05
N HIS A 72 -7.10 1.78 -7.77
CA HIS A 72 -7.97 2.30 -6.73
C HIS A 72 -7.69 3.79 -6.47
N ARG A 73 -8.74 4.59 -6.34
CA ARG A 73 -8.65 6.07 -6.20
C ARG A 73 -7.77 6.54 -5.04
N CYS A 74 -7.66 5.74 -3.97
CA CYS A 74 -6.84 6.07 -2.80
C CYS A 74 -5.36 5.74 -2.98
N TYR A 75 -4.96 4.94 -3.97
CA TYR A 75 -3.59 4.46 -4.11
C TYR A 75 -2.59 5.62 -4.19
N LYS A 76 -2.80 6.54 -5.14
CA LYS A 76 -1.85 7.62 -5.40
C LYS A 76 -1.75 8.59 -4.23
N SER A 77 -2.89 9.02 -3.69
CA SER A 77 -2.91 9.96 -2.57
C SER A 77 -2.35 9.33 -1.29
N PHE A 78 -2.68 8.07 -1.01
CA PHE A 78 -2.12 7.37 0.14
C PHE A 78 -0.61 7.19 0.01
N LEU A 79 -0.12 6.68 -1.12
CA LEU A 79 1.30 6.39 -1.33
C LEU A 79 2.15 7.67 -1.39
N PHE A 80 1.81 8.62 -2.26
CA PHE A 80 2.69 9.75 -2.58
C PHE A 80 2.44 10.98 -1.70
N ASP A 81 1.18 11.23 -1.33
CA ASP A 81 0.83 12.47 -0.64
C ASP A 81 0.73 12.34 0.87
N GLN A 82 0.58 11.11 1.38
CA GLN A 82 0.35 10.82 2.77
C GLN A 82 1.52 10.02 3.34
N ILE A 83 1.53 8.69 3.16
CA ILE A 83 2.55 7.83 3.76
C ILE A 83 3.95 8.15 3.23
N GLY A 84 4.06 8.54 1.95
CA GLY A 84 5.30 8.97 1.31
C GLY A 84 5.92 10.25 1.88
N LYS A 85 5.14 11.06 2.59
CA LYS A 85 5.66 12.24 3.33
C LYS A 85 5.95 11.93 4.80
N ALA A 86 5.36 10.86 5.33
CA ALA A 86 5.48 10.47 6.73
C ALA A 86 6.61 9.46 6.98
N LEU A 87 6.94 8.62 5.98
CA LEU A 87 7.99 7.60 6.04
C LEU A 87 9.05 7.84 4.96
N PRO A 88 10.31 7.42 5.18
CA PRO A 88 11.38 7.51 4.19
C PRO A 88 11.21 6.44 3.10
N ILE A 89 10.28 6.67 2.17
CA ILE A 89 9.99 5.77 1.06
C ILE A 89 11.11 5.80 0.01
N ASP A 90 11.53 4.63 -0.45
CA ASP A 90 12.43 4.44 -1.57
C ASP A 90 11.67 4.59 -2.90
N TYR A 91 11.72 5.80 -3.45
CA TYR A 91 11.08 6.12 -4.73
C TYR A 91 11.80 5.54 -5.94
N GLU A 92 13.11 5.22 -5.85
CA GLU A 92 13.83 4.57 -6.94
C GLU A 92 13.23 3.18 -7.19
N LYS A 93 12.95 2.43 -6.13
CA LYS A 93 12.26 1.13 -6.24
C LYS A 93 10.84 1.21 -6.78
N ILE A 94 10.12 2.32 -6.56
CA ILE A 94 8.80 2.54 -7.20
C ILE A 94 8.96 2.73 -8.71
N ILE A 95 9.99 3.47 -9.13
CA ILE A 95 10.31 3.66 -10.56
C ILE A 95 10.70 2.32 -11.18
N GLU A 96 11.53 1.53 -10.51
CA GLU A 96 11.89 0.17 -10.94
C GLU A 96 10.65 -0.73 -11.06
N ALA A 97 9.77 -0.72 -10.06
CA ALA A 97 8.51 -1.46 -10.11
C ALA A 97 7.64 -1.04 -11.30
N SER A 98 7.55 0.26 -11.57
CA SER A 98 6.78 0.79 -12.69
C SER A 98 7.37 0.42 -14.06
N ALA A 99 8.66 0.05 -14.14
CA ALA A 99 9.33 -0.42 -15.35
C ALA A 99 9.36 -1.96 -15.45
N CYS A 100 8.93 -2.67 -14.41
CA CYS A 100 8.94 -4.11 -14.36
C CYS A 100 7.86 -4.70 -15.28
N THR A 101 8.20 -5.77 -15.99
CA THR A 101 7.29 -6.51 -16.88
C THR A 101 7.01 -7.93 -16.37
N GLU A 102 7.50 -8.24 -15.18
CA GLU A 102 7.38 -9.55 -14.55
C GLU A 102 6.69 -9.45 -13.19
N ASN A 103 6.39 -10.60 -12.60
CA ASN A 103 5.89 -10.70 -11.24
C ASN A 103 7.03 -10.50 -10.24
N CYS A 104 7.17 -9.29 -9.71
CA CYS A 104 8.24 -8.92 -8.80
C CYS A 104 7.69 -8.24 -7.53
N MET A 105 8.53 -8.19 -6.51
CA MET A 105 8.26 -7.52 -5.24
C MET A 105 9.37 -6.52 -4.97
N PHE A 106 8.99 -5.27 -4.74
CA PHE A 106 9.91 -4.16 -4.48
C PHE A 106 9.64 -3.61 -3.09
N GLU A 107 10.60 -3.79 -2.18
CA GLU A 107 10.53 -3.26 -0.80
C GLU A 107 10.84 -1.77 -0.78
N ILE A 108 9.81 -0.93 -0.73
CA ILE A 108 9.97 0.53 -0.76
C ILE A 108 10.15 1.14 0.63
N TYR A 109 9.94 0.37 1.70
CA TYR A 109 10.22 0.75 3.07
C TYR A 109 10.37 -0.50 3.95
N THR A 110 11.32 -0.48 4.87
CA THR A 110 11.52 -1.48 5.92
C THR A 110 12.03 -0.76 7.17
N LYS A 111 11.46 -1.09 8.34
CA LYS A 111 11.84 -0.51 9.63
C LYS A 111 13.13 -1.09 10.21
#